data_AF-A0A8C2V3Z7-F1
#
_entry.id   AF-A0A8C2V3Z7-F1
#
_cell.length_a   1.000
_cell.length_b   1.000
_cell.length_c   1.000
_cell.angle_alpha   90.00
_cell.angle_beta   90.00
_cell.angle_gamma   90.00
#
_symmetry.space_group_name_H-M   'P 1'
#
loop_
_entity.id
_entity.type
_entity.pdbx_description
1 polymer ?
#
loop_
_entity_poly.entity_id
_entity_poly.type
_entity_poly.pdbx_seq_one_letter_code
_entity_poly.pdbx_strand_id
1 'polypeptide(L)'
;MADSAVRSAVGLRPRAAPASRKATGTKQTSALRHEDASKRKAELEAAVKKKIEFERKALHIVEQLLEENITEEFLLECGKFITPAHYSDVVVERSIIKFCGYPLCQKKLGIVPKQKYKISTKTNKVYDITERKSFCSNFCYKASKYFEAQIPKTPVWVREE
;
A
#
# COMPACT_ATOMS: atom_id res chain seq x y z
N MET A 1 -28.26 46.20 80.43
CA MET A 1 -27.82 45.23 81.45
C MET A 1 -26.63 44.50 80.84
N ALA A 2 -25.42 44.89 81.24
CA ALA A 2 -24.56 44.10 82.14
C ALA A 2 -24.03 42.84 81.44
N ASP A 3 -22.76 42.46 81.44
CA ASP A 3 -21.51 43.02 81.93
C ASP A 3 -20.41 42.09 81.35
N SER A 4 -19.16 42.53 81.46
CA SER A 4 -17.98 41.70 81.65
C SER A 4 -17.24 41.07 80.47
N ALA A 5 -16.00 41.53 80.41
CA ALA A 5 -14.85 41.03 79.70
C ALA A 5 -14.29 39.75 80.32
N VAL A 6 -13.64 38.91 79.51
CA VAL A 6 -12.47 38.11 79.93
C VAL A 6 -11.44 38.10 78.80
N ARG A 7 -10.18 38.31 79.20
CA ARG A 7 -8.96 38.39 78.38
C ARG A 7 -8.37 37.02 78.05
N SER A 8 -7.37 37.06 77.15
CA SER A 8 -6.28 36.08 76.93
C SER A 8 -6.59 34.98 75.90
N ALA A 9 -5.69 34.51 75.05
CA ALA A 9 -4.24 34.63 75.00
C ALA A 9 -3.72 34.52 73.55
N VAL A 10 -2.47 34.93 73.41
CA VAL A 10 -1.55 34.85 72.27
C VAL A 10 -1.55 33.48 71.57
N GLY A 11 -1.46 33.50 70.24
CA GLY A 11 -1.20 32.31 69.44
C GLY A 11 -1.04 32.58 67.94
N LEU A 12 0.00 33.32 67.54
CA LEU A 12 0.43 33.40 66.15
C LEU A 12 0.91 32.00 65.69
N ARG A 13 0.12 31.32 64.86
CA ARG A 13 0.57 30.11 64.15
C ARG A 13 1.32 30.52 62.89
N PRO A 14 2.54 30.03 62.64
CA PRO A 14 3.24 30.30 61.39
C PRO A 14 2.53 29.56 60.24
N ARG A 15 2.31 30.27 59.12
CA ARG A 15 1.90 29.68 57.85
C ARG A 15 2.96 28.68 57.41
N ALA A 16 2.62 27.40 57.32
CA ALA A 16 3.46 26.41 56.67
C ALA A 16 3.53 26.73 55.16
N ALA A 17 4.74 26.94 54.65
CA ALA A 17 5.01 27.03 53.23
C ALA A 17 4.65 25.70 52.54
N PRO A 18 4.16 25.70 51.29
CA PRO A 18 3.95 24.46 50.57
C PRO A 18 5.31 23.81 50.32
N ALA A 19 5.51 22.63 50.90
CA ALA A 19 6.68 21.81 50.63
C ALA A 19 6.70 21.46 49.13
N SER A 20 7.72 21.96 48.43
CA SER A 20 8.09 21.53 47.09
C SER A 20 8.33 20.02 47.12
N ARG A 21 7.35 19.24 46.63
CA ARG A 21 7.53 17.81 46.38
C ARG A 21 8.48 17.69 45.20
N LYS A 22 9.74 17.35 45.49
CA LYS A 22 10.76 17.02 44.49
C LYS A 22 10.22 15.93 43.56
N ALA A 23 10.12 16.24 42.27
CA ALA A 23 9.82 15.29 41.21
C ALA A 23 11.02 14.36 40.98
N THR A 24 11.07 13.25 41.70
CA THR A 24 12.10 12.19 41.53
C THR A 24 11.63 11.01 40.68
N GLY A 25 10.56 11.17 39.88
CA GLY A 25 10.00 10.12 39.00
C GLY A 25 10.27 10.28 37.50
N THR A 26 10.86 11.40 37.05
CA THR A 26 10.82 11.77 35.62
C THR A 26 11.87 11.07 34.74
N LYS A 27 13.05 10.71 35.29
CA LYS A 27 14.18 10.16 34.51
C LYS A 27 13.95 8.74 33.97
N GLN A 28 13.27 7.87 34.72
CA GLN A 28 12.94 6.52 34.24
C GLN A 28 11.92 6.58 33.10
N THR A 29 10.94 7.48 33.17
CA THR A 29 9.90 7.61 32.14
C THR A 29 10.41 8.19 30.81
N SER A 30 11.42 9.08 30.84
CA SER A 30 12.00 9.66 29.62
C SER A 30 12.89 8.68 28.87
N ALA A 31 13.65 7.85 29.59
CA ALA A 31 14.49 6.81 28.99
C ALA A 31 13.64 5.72 28.32
N LEU A 32 12.58 5.24 29.00
CA LEU A 32 11.64 4.27 28.43
C LEU A 32 10.94 4.81 27.17
N ARG A 33 10.50 6.09 27.18
CA ARG A 33 9.92 6.74 26.00
C ARG A 33 10.90 6.88 24.84
N HIS A 34 12.18 7.12 25.12
CA HIS A 34 13.22 7.23 24.09
C HIS A 34 13.57 5.86 23.49
N GLU A 35 13.66 4.82 24.31
CA GLU A 35 13.82 3.42 23.88
C GLU A 35 12.63 2.97 23.01
N ASP A 36 11.40 3.24 23.43
CA ASP A 36 10.20 2.93 22.65
C ASP A 36 10.14 3.71 21.34
N ALA A 37 10.56 4.98 21.33
CA ALA A 37 10.65 5.79 20.12
C ALA A 37 11.73 5.27 19.16
N SER A 38 12.88 4.85 19.69
CA SER A 38 13.97 4.25 18.91
C SER A 38 13.55 2.92 18.28
N LYS A 39 12.89 2.05 19.04
CA LYS A 39 12.32 0.78 18.54
C LYS A 39 11.30 1.00 17.43
N ARG A 40 10.33 1.89 17.64
CA ARG A 40 9.33 2.25 16.60
C ARG A 40 9.98 2.81 15.34
N LYS A 41 11.01 3.64 15.48
CA LYS A 41 11.75 4.18 14.35
C LYS A 41 12.46 3.07 13.56
N ALA A 42 13.13 2.15 14.26
CA ALA A 42 13.80 1.01 13.62
C ALA A 42 12.81 0.07 12.90
N GLU A 43 11.65 -0.21 13.51
CA GLU A 43 10.57 -0.99 12.90
C GLU A 43 10.02 -0.33 11.63
N LEU A 44 9.77 0.99 11.68
CA LEU A 44 9.33 1.75 10.51
C LEU A 44 10.40 1.74 9.40
N GLU A 45 11.67 1.95 9.74
CA GLU A 45 12.76 1.89 8.76
C GLU A 45 12.89 0.50 8.13
N ALA A 46 12.74 -0.57 8.92
CA ALA A 46 12.74 -1.95 8.42
C ALA A 46 11.55 -2.21 7.48
N ALA A 47 10.35 -1.75 7.84
CA ALA A 47 9.16 -1.87 7.00
C ALA A 47 9.30 -1.10 5.67
N VAL A 48 9.89 0.10 5.70
CA VAL A 48 10.18 0.90 4.50
C VAL A 48 11.19 0.19 3.61
N LYS A 49 12.30 -0.33 4.17
CA LYS A 49 13.29 -1.09 3.41
C LYS A 49 12.66 -2.31 2.73
N LYS A 50 11.85 -3.08 3.48
CA LYS A 50 11.09 -4.21 2.95
C LYS A 50 10.22 -3.77 1.77
N LYS A 51 9.43 -2.71 1.92
CA LYS A 51 8.58 -2.17 0.85
C LYS A 51 9.39 -1.83 -0.41
N ILE A 52 10.52 -1.14 -0.26
CA ILE A 52 11.40 -0.77 -1.39
C ILE A 52 11.92 -2.02 -2.12
N GLU A 53 12.34 -3.05 -1.39
CA GLU A 53 12.81 -4.30 -2.00
C GLU A 53 11.70 -5.01 -2.80
N PHE A 54 10.48 -5.04 -2.27
CA PHE A 54 9.34 -5.61 -3.01
C PHE A 54 8.99 -4.79 -4.25
N GLU A 55 9.01 -3.46 -4.17
CA GLU A 55 8.78 -2.60 -5.33
C GLU A 55 9.84 -2.80 -6.42
N ARG A 56 11.11 -2.94 -6.03
CA ARG A 56 12.20 -3.27 -6.98
C ARG A 56 11.98 -4.62 -7.65
N LYS A 57 11.61 -5.65 -6.88
CA LYS A 57 11.30 -6.99 -7.43
C LYS A 57 10.10 -6.94 -8.37
N ALA A 58 9.03 -6.25 -8.00
CA ALA A 58 7.84 -6.10 -8.83
C ALA A 58 8.16 -5.38 -10.15
N LEU A 59 8.97 -4.32 -10.10
CA LEU A 59 9.44 -3.62 -11.30
C LEU A 59 10.21 -4.56 -12.23
N HIS A 60 11.16 -5.32 -11.69
CA HIS A 60 11.93 -6.28 -12.48
C HIS A 60 11.04 -7.33 -13.15
N ILE A 61 10.04 -7.84 -12.44
CA ILE A 61 9.05 -8.77 -13.01
C ILE A 61 8.25 -8.13 -14.14
N VAL A 62 7.80 -6.89 -13.96
CA VAL A 62 7.07 -6.16 -15.00
C VAL A 62 7.93 -6.07 -16.26
N GLU A 63 9.20 -5.66 -16.13
CA GLU A 63 10.16 -5.58 -17.24
C GLU A 63 10.33 -6.92 -17.95
N GLN A 64 10.54 -8.01 -17.19
CA GLN A 64 10.66 -9.36 -17.76
C GLN A 64 9.40 -9.79 -18.51
N LEU A 65 8.21 -9.47 -18.00
CA LEU A 65 6.95 -9.81 -18.66
C LEU A 65 6.69 -8.99 -19.95
N LEU A 66 7.50 -7.97 -20.26
CA LEU A 66 7.45 -7.27 -21.55
C LEU A 66 8.21 -8.02 -22.66
N GLU A 67 9.08 -8.95 -22.29
CA GLU A 67 9.88 -9.72 -23.24
C GLU A 67 9.03 -10.75 -24.02
N GLU A 68 9.67 -11.38 -25.01
CA GLU A 68 9.10 -12.46 -25.80
C GLU A 68 9.37 -13.83 -25.13
N ASN A 69 8.57 -14.85 -25.46
CA ASN A 69 8.76 -16.24 -24.99
C ASN A 69 8.58 -16.46 -23.47
N ILE A 70 7.62 -15.78 -22.86
CA ILE A 70 7.22 -16.06 -21.47
C ILE A 70 6.60 -17.45 -21.36
N THR A 71 7.08 -18.25 -20.41
CA THR A 71 6.50 -19.57 -20.10
C THR A 71 5.34 -19.46 -19.11
N GLU A 72 4.49 -20.49 -19.09
CA GLU A 72 3.34 -20.53 -18.18
C GLU A 72 3.78 -20.59 -16.73
N GLU A 73 4.84 -21.37 -16.44
CA GLU A 73 5.40 -21.54 -15.10
C GLU A 73 5.92 -20.19 -14.57
N PHE A 74 6.65 -19.45 -15.40
CA PHE A 74 7.16 -18.13 -15.02
C PHE A 74 6.02 -17.16 -14.73
N LEU A 75 4.99 -17.12 -15.58
CA LEU A 75 3.84 -16.24 -15.37
C LEU A 75 3.13 -16.55 -14.03
N LEU A 76 2.98 -17.83 -13.68
CA LEU A 76 2.38 -18.26 -12.41
C LEU A 76 3.24 -17.84 -11.21
N GLU A 77 4.56 -17.97 -11.31
CA GLU A 77 5.48 -17.54 -10.26
C GLU A 77 5.44 -16.01 -10.06
N CYS A 78 5.43 -15.25 -11.15
CA CYS A 78 5.30 -13.79 -11.11
C CYS A 78 4.05 -13.35 -10.34
N GLY A 79 2.93 -14.04 -10.52
CA GLY A 79 1.66 -13.75 -9.84
C GLY A 79 1.75 -13.66 -8.31
N LYS A 80 2.70 -14.39 -7.69
CA LYS A 80 2.94 -14.37 -6.23
C LYS A 80 3.60 -13.08 -5.76
N PHE A 81 4.40 -12.45 -6.62
CA PHE A 81 5.24 -11.30 -6.30
C PHE A 81 4.72 -9.97 -6.87
N ILE A 82 3.56 -9.98 -7.53
CA ILE A 82 2.94 -8.77 -8.09
C ILE A 82 1.54 -8.53 -7.53
N THR A 83 1.02 -7.36 -7.85
CA THR A 83 -0.36 -6.93 -7.56
C THR A 83 -1.12 -6.79 -8.88
N PRO A 84 -2.47 -6.76 -8.85
CA PRO A 84 -3.26 -6.53 -10.05
C PRO A 84 -2.91 -5.23 -10.77
N ALA A 85 -2.49 -4.20 -10.02
CA ALA A 85 -2.03 -2.93 -10.59
C ALA A 85 -0.77 -3.14 -11.46
N HIS A 86 0.24 -3.83 -10.94
CA HIS A 86 1.45 -4.15 -11.71
C HIS A 86 1.13 -4.98 -12.97
N TYR A 87 0.19 -5.93 -12.89
CA TYR A 87 -0.22 -6.70 -14.06
C TYR A 87 -0.97 -5.84 -15.10
N SER A 88 -1.81 -4.91 -14.64
CA SER A 88 -2.45 -3.95 -15.53
C SER A 88 -1.42 -3.10 -16.26
N ASP A 89 -0.34 -2.69 -15.58
CA ASP A 89 0.76 -1.96 -16.21
C ASP A 89 1.43 -2.82 -17.28
N VAL A 90 1.72 -4.10 -17.03
CA VAL A 90 2.24 -5.04 -18.06
C VAL A 90 1.35 -5.07 -19.29
N VAL A 91 0.02 -5.18 -19.12
CA VAL A 91 -0.94 -5.21 -20.24
C VAL A 91 -0.87 -3.91 -21.06
N VAL A 92 -0.78 -2.76 -20.37
CA VAL A 92 -0.69 -1.44 -21.01
C VAL A 92 0.64 -1.29 -21.74
N GLU A 93 1.76 -1.53 -21.07
CA GLU A 93 3.10 -1.41 -21.63
C GLU A 93 3.30 -2.33 -22.84
N ARG A 94 2.87 -3.60 -22.76
CA ARG A 94 2.87 -4.52 -23.92
C ARG A 94 2.06 -3.96 -25.09
N SER A 95 0.92 -3.32 -24.83
CA SER A 95 0.10 -2.72 -25.89
C SER A 95 0.75 -1.49 -26.53
N ILE A 96 1.54 -0.72 -25.77
CA ILE A 96 2.32 0.43 -26.27
C ILE A 96 3.35 -0.05 -27.29
N ILE A 97 4.11 -1.11 -26.95
CA ILE A 97 5.08 -1.76 -27.85
C ILE A 97 4.44 -2.65 -28.94
N LYS A 98 3.11 -2.58 -29.11
CA LYS A 98 2.33 -3.31 -30.12
C LYS A 98 2.35 -4.83 -29.96
N PHE A 99 2.50 -5.34 -28.75
CA PHE A 99 2.26 -6.74 -28.43
C PHE A 99 0.89 -6.93 -27.78
N CYS A 100 0.35 -8.16 -27.91
CA CYS A 100 -0.82 -8.56 -27.15
C CYS A 100 -0.50 -8.47 -25.65
N GLY A 101 -1.40 -7.85 -24.89
CA GLY A 101 -1.26 -7.64 -23.45
C GLY A 101 -1.28 -8.92 -22.63
N TYR A 102 -1.71 -10.05 -23.21
CA TYR A 102 -1.55 -11.35 -22.56
C TYR A 102 -0.08 -11.83 -22.67
N PRO A 103 0.66 -12.01 -21.56
CA PRO A 103 2.11 -12.25 -21.62
C PRO A 103 2.55 -13.49 -22.40
N LEU A 104 1.76 -14.58 -22.36
CA LEU A 104 2.05 -15.80 -23.13
C LEU A 104 1.79 -15.64 -24.64
N CYS A 105 1.17 -14.53 -25.06
CA CYS A 105 0.86 -14.29 -26.46
C CYS A 105 1.95 -13.44 -27.12
N GLN A 106 2.54 -13.99 -28.18
CA GLN A 106 3.55 -13.32 -29.00
C GLN A 106 2.95 -12.57 -30.22
N LYS A 107 1.62 -12.56 -30.36
CA LYS A 107 0.97 -11.87 -31.47
C LYS A 107 1.10 -10.36 -31.29
N LYS A 108 1.52 -9.69 -32.36
CA LYS A 108 1.52 -8.23 -32.42
C LYS A 108 0.10 -7.70 -32.63
N LEU A 109 -0.21 -6.58 -31.98
CA LEU A 109 -1.44 -5.84 -32.22
C LEU A 109 -1.31 -5.09 -33.54
N GLY A 110 -2.35 -5.19 -34.38
CA GLY A 110 -2.45 -4.42 -35.60
C GLY A 110 -2.79 -2.95 -35.32
N ILE A 111 -3.49 -2.32 -36.26
CA ILE A 111 -3.94 -0.94 -36.11
C ILE A 111 -4.95 -0.86 -34.96
N VAL A 112 -4.51 -0.30 -33.82
CA VAL A 112 -5.36 -0.09 -32.65
C VAL A 112 -6.29 1.11 -32.90
N PRO A 113 -7.62 0.95 -32.86
CA PRO A 113 -8.56 2.04 -33.06
C PRO A 113 -8.40 3.14 -32.00
N LYS A 114 -8.45 4.41 -32.41
CA LYS A 114 -8.39 5.56 -31.48
C LYS A 114 -9.69 5.75 -30.67
N GLN A 115 -10.84 5.37 -31.22
CA GLN A 115 -12.16 5.55 -30.59
C GLN A 115 -12.32 4.79 -29.27
N LYS A 116 -12.84 5.43 -28.21
CA LYS A 116 -13.05 4.79 -26.89
C LYS A 116 -14.25 3.84 -26.87
N TYR A 117 -15.35 4.23 -27.50
CA TYR A 117 -16.61 3.49 -27.47
C TYR A 117 -16.93 2.86 -28.82
N LYS A 118 -17.66 1.74 -28.81
CA LYS A 118 -18.18 1.07 -29.99
C LYS A 118 -19.67 0.77 -29.83
N ILE A 119 -20.47 1.21 -30.79
CA ILE A 119 -21.91 0.92 -30.85
C ILE A 119 -22.12 -0.45 -31.50
N SER A 120 -22.87 -1.33 -30.84
CA SER A 120 -23.35 -2.58 -31.42
C SER A 120 -24.82 -2.44 -31.77
N THR A 121 -25.12 -2.48 -33.07
CA THR A 121 -26.49 -2.48 -33.58
C THR A 121 -27.21 -3.81 -33.36
N LYS A 122 -26.48 -4.90 -33.10
CA LYS A 122 -27.06 -6.22 -32.81
C LYS A 122 -27.71 -6.28 -31.44
N THR A 123 -27.11 -5.60 -30.47
CA THR A 123 -27.55 -5.60 -29.07
C THR A 123 -28.07 -4.24 -28.63
N ASN A 124 -28.05 -3.23 -29.52
CA ASN A 124 -28.37 -1.83 -29.24
C ASN A 124 -27.67 -1.31 -27.98
N LYS A 125 -26.38 -1.61 -27.84
CA LYS A 125 -25.55 -1.24 -26.67
C LYS A 125 -24.27 -0.53 -27.10
N VAL A 126 -23.83 0.42 -26.29
CA VAL A 126 -22.54 1.09 -26.40
C VAL A 126 -21.54 0.39 -25.48
N TYR A 127 -20.44 -0.10 -26.04
CA TYR A 127 -19.38 -0.78 -25.29
C TYR A 127 -18.15 0.13 -25.18
N ASP A 128 -17.53 0.16 -24.01
CA ASP A 128 -16.16 0.68 -23.86
C ASP A 128 -15.18 -0.38 -24.36
N ILE A 129 -14.35 -0.02 -25.33
CA ILE A 129 -13.37 -0.93 -25.93
C ILE A 129 -11.93 -0.61 -25.48
N THR A 130 -11.74 0.27 -24.50
CA THR A 130 -10.42 0.71 -24.03
C THR A 130 -9.52 -0.47 -23.67
N GLU A 131 -9.97 -1.34 -22.76
CA GLU A 131 -9.19 -2.51 -22.35
C GLU A 131 -9.08 -3.55 -23.48
N ARG A 132 -10.17 -3.74 -24.23
CA ARG A 132 -10.24 -4.80 -25.26
C ARG A 132 -9.19 -4.60 -26.35
N LYS A 133 -8.80 -3.35 -26.63
CA LYS A 133 -7.79 -2.99 -27.63
C LYS A 133 -6.40 -3.54 -27.34
N SER A 134 -6.10 -3.83 -26.07
CA SER A 134 -4.78 -4.36 -25.67
C SER A 134 -4.60 -5.83 -26.04
N PHE A 135 -5.61 -6.50 -26.61
CA PHE A 135 -5.57 -7.95 -26.87
C PHE A 135 -5.85 -8.30 -28.34
N CYS A 136 -5.16 -9.33 -28.84
CA CYS A 136 -5.36 -9.79 -30.22
C CYS A 136 -6.70 -10.53 -30.43
N SER A 137 -7.27 -11.12 -29.37
CA SER A 137 -8.45 -11.97 -29.45
C SER A 137 -9.28 -11.94 -28.16
N ASN A 138 -10.54 -12.40 -28.24
CA ASN A 138 -11.39 -12.54 -27.06
C ASN A 138 -10.85 -13.61 -26.09
N PHE A 139 -10.14 -14.61 -26.61
CA PHE A 139 -9.47 -15.62 -25.79
C PHE A 139 -8.39 -14.96 -24.93
N CYS A 140 -7.46 -14.21 -25.53
CA CYS A 140 -6.38 -13.55 -24.80
C CYS A 140 -6.91 -12.53 -23.77
N TYR A 141 -7.97 -11.79 -24.11
CA TYR A 141 -8.63 -10.90 -23.15
C TYR A 141 -9.15 -11.67 -21.93
N LYS A 142 -9.91 -12.75 -22.15
CA LYS A 142 -10.46 -13.57 -21.07
C LYS A 142 -9.38 -14.25 -20.25
N ALA A 143 -8.36 -14.83 -20.89
CA ALA A 143 -7.24 -15.49 -20.21
C ALA A 143 -6.45 -14.50 -19.36
N SER A 144 -6.17 -13.30 -19.88
CA SER A 144 -5.49 -12.25 -19.13
C SER A 144 -6.31 -11.76 -17.93
N LYS A 145 -7.62 -11.51 -18.11
CA LYS A 145 -8.51 -11.14 -17.00
C LYS A 145 -8.67 -12.26 -15.97
N TYR A 146 -8.65 -13.51 -16.40
CA TYR A 146 -8.68 -14.66 -15.52
C TYR A 146 -7.41 -14.75 -14.66
N PHE A 147 -6.24 -14.51 -15.24
CA PHE A 147 -4.99 -14.41 -14.49
C PHE A 147 -4.99 -13.21 -13.52
N GLU A 148 -5.35 -12.02 -14.00
CA GLU A 148 -5.44 -10.80 -13.19
C GLU A 148 -6.30 -11.00 -11.93
N ALA A 149 -7.45 -11.68 -12.07
CA ALA A 149 -8.38 -11.94 -10.97
C ALA A 149 -7.81 -12.88 -9.89
N GLN A 150 -6.81 -13.70 -10.22
CA GLN A 150 -6.15 -14.61 -9.28
C GLN A 150 -5.03 -13.92 -8.49
N ILE A 151 -4.56 -12.75 -8.92
CA ILE A 151 -3.49 -12.02 -8.23
C ILE A 151 -4.07 -11.38 -6.96
N PRO A 152 -3.48 -11.62 -5.77
CA PRO A 152 -3.97 -11.03 -4.54
C PRO A 152 -3.91 -9.50 -4.58
N LYS A 153 -4.96 -8.82 -4.10
CA LYS A 153 -4.98 -7.35 -3.96
C LYS A 153 -4.15 -6.86 -2.78
N THR A 154 -3.80 -7.77 -1.86
CA THR A 154 -2.96 -7.46 -0.71
C THR A 154 -1.56 -7.05 -1.19
N PRO A 155 -0.97 -5.98 -0.61
CA PRO A 155 0.39 -5.60 -0.96
C PRO A 155 1.38 -6.71 -0.65
N VAL A 156 2.35 -6.90 -1.54
CA VAL A 156 3.26 -8.06 -1.50
C VAL A 156 4.10 -8.09 -0.21
N TRP A 157 4.52 -6.93 0.30
CA TRP A 157 5.32 -6.84 1.54
C TRP A 157 4.58 -7.26 2.82
N VAL A 158 3.26 -7.43 2.75
CA VAL A 158 2.39 -7.87 3.86
C VAL A 158 1.99 -9.34 3.74
N ARG A 159 2.26 -9.99 2.59
CA ARG A 159 1.93 -11.41 2.41
C ARG A 159 2.89 -12.25 3.27
N GLU A 160 2.34 -13.17 4.05
CA GLU A 160 3.11 -14.23 4.70
C GLU A 160 3.67 -15.16 3.59
N GLU A 161 4.89 -15.67 3.78
CA GLU A 161 5.55 -16.60 2.84
C GLU A 161 4.81 -17.92 2.70
#